data_AF-Q35725-F1
#
_entry.id   AF-Q35725-F1
#
_cell.length_a   1.000
_cell.length_b   1.000
_cell.length_c   1.000
_cell.angle_alpha   90.00
_cell.angle_beta   90.00
_cell.angle_gamma   90.00
#
_symmetry.space_group_name_H-M   'P 1'
#
loop_
_entity.id
_entity.type
_entity.pdbx_description
1 polymer ?
#
loop_
_entity_poly.entity_id
_entity_poly.type
_entity_poly.pdbx_seq_one_letter_code
_entity_poly.pdbx_strand_id
1 'polypeptide(L)'
;RKTHPLLKPANDALVDLPTPINISAWWNFGSLLGLCLMLQILTGLFLAMHYTSDISTAFSSVAHICRDVNYGWLIRNMHANGASFAFICIYLHIGRGLYYGSYLYKETWNVGVVLLLLMM
;
A
#
# COMPACT_ATOMS: atom_id res chain seq x y z
N ARG A 1 -3.84 20.78 18.17
CA ARG A 1 -3.38 19.38 17.96
C ARG A 1 -3.60 18.48 19.18
N LYS A 2 -3.26 18.89 20.41
CA LYS A 2 -3.33 18.00 21.60
C LYS A 2 -4.71 17.83 22.24
N THR A 3 -5.63 18.78 22.06
CA THR A 3 -6.94 18.79 22.75
C THR A 3 -8.12 18.43 21.85
N HIS A 4 -8.06 18.79 20.56
CA HIS A 4 -9.14 18.55 19.62
C HIS A 4 -9.35 17.04 19.40
N PRO A 5 -10.58 16.49 19.56
CA PRO A 5 -10.84 15.05 19.55
C PRO A 5 -10.36 14.32 18.29
N LEU A 6 -10.39 14.96 17.12
CA LEU A 6 -9.88 14.37 15.87
C LEU A 6 -8.37 14.56 15.69
N LEU A 7 -7.81 15.67 16.18
CA LEU A 7 -6.38 15.96 15.94
C LEU A 7 -5.49 15.26 16.95
N LYS A 8 -6.02 14.93 18.14
CA LYS A 8 -5.26 14.27 19.19
C LYS A 8 -4.79 12.86 18.77
N PRO A 9 -5.65 11.95 18.26
CA PRO A 9 -5.19 10.65 17.79
C PRO A 9 -4.17 10.74 16.65
N ALA A 10 -4.37 11.66 15.70
CA ALA A 10 -3.42 11.88 14.62
C ALA A 10 -2.07 12.41 15.14
N ASN A 11 -2.10 13.32 16.11
CA ASN A 11 -0.90 13.84 16.76
C ASN A 11 -0.12 12.72 17.46
N ASP A 12 -0.81 11.90 18.23
CA ASP A 12 -0.19 10.85 19.04
C ASP A 12 0.36 9.71 18.18
N ALA A 13 -0.20 9.49 16.98
CA ALA A 13 0.24 8.45 16.05
C ALA A 13 1.30 8.92 15.02
N LEU A 14 1.33 10.21 14.64
CA LEU A 14 2.15 10.68 13.50
C LEU A 14 3.09 11.85 13.82
N VAL A 15 2.84 12.63 14.87
CA VAL A 15 3.58 13.88 15.13
C VAL A 15 4.41 13.78 16.40
N ASP A 16 3.76 13.56 17.54
CA ASP A 16 4.42 13.48 18.85
C ASP A 16 4.61 12.00 19.29
N LEU A 17 4.70 11.05 18.34
CA LEU A 17 4.93 9.63 18.60
C LEU A 17 6.38 9.39 19.08
N PRO A 18 6.63 8.87 20.30
CA PRO A 18 7.97 8.53 20.74
C PRO A 18 8.53 7.37 19.91
N THR A 19 9.62 7.62 19.19
CA THR A 19 10.26 6.64 18.30
C THR A 19 11.71 6.41 18.74
N PRO A 20 12.22 5.15 18.76
CA PRO A 20 13.62 4.89 19.06
C PRO A 20 14.56 5.61 18.09
N ILE A 21 15.61 6.25 18.60
CA ILE A 21 16.53 7.08 17.79
C ILE A 21 17.40 6.27 16.83
N ASN A 22 17.50 4.95 17.02
CA ASN A 22 18.41 4.06 16.31
C ASN A 22 17.69 3.09 15.35
N ILE A 23 16.46 3.38 14.93
CA ILE A 23 15.81 2.61 13.86
C ILE A 23 16.55 2.82 12.53
N SER A 24 16.75 1.72 11.79
CA SER A 24 17.43 1.75 10.49
C SER A 24 16.44 1.94 9.33
N ALA A 25 16.95 2.04 8.10
CA ALA A 25 16.13 2.18 6.89
C ALA A 25 15.06 1.07 6.72
N TRP A 26 15.27 -0.11 7.33
CA TRP A 26 14.31 -1.22 7.30
C TRP A 26 12.97 -0.87 7.96
N TRP A 27 12.90 0.14 8.83
CA TRP A 27 11.64 0.60 9.42
C TRP A 27 10.76 1.41 8.45
N ASN A 28 11.31 1.88 7.33
CA ASN A 28 10.57 2.65 6.32
C ASN A 28 9.57 1.79 5.53
N PHE A 29 9.73 0.47 5.48
CA PHE A 29 8.82 -0.38 4.69
C PHE A 29 7.38 -0.37 5.20
N GLY A 30 7.13 0.00 6.47
CA GLY A 30 5.76 0.17 6.97
C GLY A 30 5.03 1.35 6.31
N SER A 31 5.67 2.52 6.25
CA SER A 31 5.09 3.70 5.60
C SER A 31 5.03 3.56 4.08
N LEU A 32 6.03 2.90 3.48
CA LEU A 32 6.01 2.58 2.04
C LEU A 32 4.84 1.66 1.67
N LEU A 33 4.49 0.66 2.50
CA LEU A 33 3.29 -0.15 2.29
C LEU A 33 2.00 0.68 2.36
N GLY A 34 1.92 1.63 3.30
CA GLY A 34 0.80 2.58 3.36
C GLY A 34 0.71 3.45 2.11
N LEU A 35 1.85 3.94 1.59
CA LEU A 35 1.91 4.67 0.32
C LEU A 35 1.48 3.79 -0.86
N CYS A 36 1.95 2.54 -0.92
CA CYS A 36 1.55 1.58 -1.97
C CYS A 36 0.04 1.39 -1.96
N LEU A 37 -0.57 1.17 -0.79
CA LEU A 37 -2.02 1.01 -0.67
C LEU A 37 -2.78 2.23 -1.21
N MET A 38 -2.39 3.44 -0.82
CA MET A 38 -3.01 4.68 -1.33
C MET A 38 -2.86 4.80 -2.85
N LEU A 39 -1.67 4.53 -3.40
CA LEU A 39 -1.43 4.56 -4.84
C LEU A 39 -2.27 3.52 -5.60
N GLN A 40 -2.37 2.30 -5.08
CA GLN A 40 -3.16 1.24 -5.70
C GLN A 40 -4.66 1.55 -5.68
N ILE A 41 -5.19 2.08 -4.57
CA ILE A 41 -6.61 2.49 -4.48
C ILE A 41 -6.90 3.60 -5.49
N LEU A 42 -6.07 4.66 -5.52
CA LEU A 42 -6.28 5.78 -6.43
C LEU A 42 -6.20 5.33 -7.89
N THR A 43 -5.10 4.69 -8.29
CA THR A 43 -4.92 4.23 -9.69
C THR A 43 -5.98 3.20 -10.08
N GLY A 44 -6.33 2.27 -9.18
CA GLY A 44 -7.35 1.25 -9.41
C GLY A 44 -8.74 1.86 -9.61
N LEU A 45 -9.09 2.88 -8.82
CA LEU A 45 -10.35 3.61 -8.97
C LEU A 45 -10.45 4.29 -10.34
N PHE A 46 -9.40 4.98 -10.79
CA PHE A 46 -9.39 5.61 -12.12
C PHE A 46 -9.43 4.58 -13.27
N LEU A 47 -8.78 3.42 -13.12
CA LEU A 47 -8.89 2.34 -14.08
C LEU A 47 -10.30 1.74 -14.14
N ALA A 48 -10.94 1.56 -12.99
CA ALA A 48 -12.28 1.00 -12.88
C ALA A 48 -13.35 1.86 -13.57
N MET A 49 -13.16 3.19 -13.67
CA MET A 49 -14.06 4.08 -14.41
C MET A 49 -14.09 3.82 -15.92
N HIS A 50 -13.09 3.11 -16.46
CA HIS A 50 -12.94 2.85 -17.90
C HIS A 50 -12.89 1.35 -18.24
N TYR A 51 -12.88 0.48 -17.23
CA TYR A 51 -12.84 -0.96 -17.41
C TYR A 51 -14.25 -1.54 -17.54
N THR A 52 -14.40 -2.56 -18.40
CA THR A 52 -15.65 -3.35 -18.50
C THR A 52 -15.36 -4.79 -18.08
N SER A 53 -16.17 -5.36 -17.19
CA SER A 53 -15.95 -6.70 -16.65
C SER A 53 -16.52 -7.84 -17.51
N ASP A 54 -17.21 -7.54 -18.61
CA ASP A 54 -17.72 -8.56 -19.53
C ASP A 54 -16.59 -9.27 -20.26
N ILE A 55 -16.66 -10.60 -20.38
CA ILE A 55 -15.60 -11.42 -20.98
C ILE A 55 -15.28 -11.02 -22.42
N SER A 56 -16.26 -10.54 -23.18
CA SER A 56 -16.09 -10.14 -24.58
C SER A 56 -15.37 -8.80 -24.72
N THR A 57 -15.41 -7.93 -23.71
CA THR A 57 -14.84 -6.58 -23.75
C THR A 57 -13.74 -6.31 -22.71
N ALA A 58 -13.47 -7.23 -21.79
CA ALA A 58 -12.48 -7.06 -20.73
C ALA A 58 -11.10 -6.66 -21.29
N PHE A 59 -10.56 -7.44 -22.24
CA PHE A 59 -9.26 -7.14 -22.84
C PHE A 59 -9.26 -5.84 -23.66
N SER A 60 -10.30 -5.62 -24.48
CA SER A 60 -10.39 -4.43 -25.32
C SER A 60 -10.56 -3.15 -24.50
N SER A 61 -11.24 -3.20 -23.34
CA SER A 61 -11.35 -2.06 -22.43
C SER A 61 -10.02 -1.67 -21.80
N VAL A 62 -9.13 -2.64 -21.47
CA VAL A 62 -7.75 -2.34 -21.04
C VAL A 62 -6.94 -1.73 -22.18
N ALA A 63 -7.13 -2.21 -23.41
CA ALA A 63 -6.47 -1.63 -24.58
C ALA A 63 -6.92 -0.18 -24.82
N HIS A 64 -8.21 0.10 -24.67
CA HIS A 64 -8.81 1.44 -24.73
C HIS A 64 -8.24 2.36 -23.64
N ILE A 65 -8.14 1.89 -22.38
CA ILE A 65 -7.48 2.64 -21.30
C ILE A 65 -6.07 3.06 -21.71
N CYS A 66 -5.27 2.17 -22.28
CA CYS A 66 -3.88 2.48 -22.62
C CYS A 66 -3.74 3.40 -23.84
N ARG A 67 -4.67 3.36 -24.80
CA ARG A 67 -4.52 4.06 -26.09
C ARG A 67 -5.33 5.35 -26.19
N ASP A 68 -6.51 5.37 -25.59
CA ASP A 68 -7.53 6.36 -25.87
C ASP A 68 -7.88 7.23 -24.65
N VAL A 69 -7.62 6.74 -23.43
CA VAL A 69 -7.80 7.52 -22.20
C VAL A 69 -6.56 8.39 -21.95
N ASN A 70 -6.78 9.68 -21.67
CA ASN A 70 -5.71 10.62 -21.33
C ASN A 70 -4.88 10.11 -20.14
N TYR A 71 -3.57 9.93 -20.35
CA TYR A 71 -2.64 9.33 -19.38
C TYR A 71 -3.02 7.93 -18.88
N GLY A 72 -3.96 7.24 -19.53
CA GLY A 72 -4.41 5.92 -19.10
C GLY A 72 -3.29 4.88 -19.17
N TRP A 73 -2.37 4.99 -20.14
CA TRP A 73 -1.15 4.18 -20.19
C TRP A 73 -0.30 4.35 -18.91
N LEU A 74 -0.15 5.58 -18.42
CA LEU A 74 0.65 5.88 -17.23
C LEU A 74 -0.02 5.29 -16.00
N ILE A 75 -1.32 5.54 -15.81
CA ILE A 75 -2.10 5.05 -14.67
C ILE A 75 -2.09 3.51 -14.65
N ARG A 76 -2.29 2.86 -15.80
CA ARG A 76 -2.26 1.40 -15.91
C ARG A 76 -0.89 0.84 -15.56
N ASN A 77 0.19 1.46 -16.04
CA ASN A 77 1.55 1.02 -15.72
C ASN A 77 1.90 1.26 -14.25
N MET A 78 1.46 2.38 -13.65
CA MET A 78 1.62 2.63 -12.23
C MET A 78 0.88 1.59 -11.38
N HIS A 79 -0.35 1.24 -11.73
CA HIS A 79 -1.12 0.23 -11.00
C HIS A 79 -0.48 -1.17 -11.10
N ALA A 80 -0.02 -1.55 -12.29
CA ALA A 80 0.59 -2.86 -12.53
C ALA A 80 1.96 -3.00 -11.84
N ASN A 81 2.86 -2.02 -12.02
CA ASN A 81 4.18 -2.07 -11.39
C ASN A 81 4.11 -1.74 -9.88
N GLY A 82 3.13 -0.94 -9.47
CA GLY A 82 2.86 -0.63 -8.07
C GLY A 82 2.46 -1.86 -7.26
N ALA A 83 1.72 -2.81 -7.87
CA ALA A 83 1.45 -4.11 -7.26
C ALA A 83 2.74 -4.89 -6.99
N SER A 84 3.65 -5.01 -7.96
CA SER A 84 4.95 -5.66 -7.76
C SER A 84 5.79 -4.97 -6.68
N PHE A 85 5.79 -3.63 -6.66
CA PHE A 85 6.51 -2.86 -5.64
C PHE A 85 5.92 -3.06 -4.24
N ALA A 86 4.59 -3.20 -4.12
CA ALA A 86 3.93 -3.54 -2.85
C ALA A 86 4.41 -4.90 -2.31
N PHE A 87 4.54 -5.91 -3.18
CA PHE A 87 5.09 -7.22 -2.79
C PHE A 87 6.58 -7.15 -2.41
N ILE A 88 7.39 -6.37 -3.12
CA ILE A 88 8.78 -6.13 -2.70
C ILE A 88 8.80 -5.50 -1.30
N CYS A 89 7.99 -4.48 -1.06
CA CYS A 89 7.90 -3.82 0.24
C CYS A 89 7.44 -4.77 1.35
N ILE A 90 6.44 -5.63 1.09
CA ILE A 90 5.94 -6.55 2.12
C ILE A 90 6.97 -7.61 2.48
N TYR A 91 7.68 -8.16 1.49
CA TYR A 91 8.70 -9.16 1.76
C TYR A 91 9.87 -8.59 2.55
N LEU A 92 10.30 -7.36 2.24
CA LEU A 92 11.34 -6.67 3.02
C LEU A 92 10.82 -6.30 4.43
N HIS A 93 9.55 -5.92 4.57
CA HIS A 93 8.93 -5.64 5.86
C HIS A 93 8.86 -6.88 6.76
N ILE A 94 8.47 -8.03 6.20
CA ILE A 94 8.44 -9.33 6.88
C ILE A 94 9.85 -9.78 7.23
N GLY A 95 10.80 -9.70 6.29
CA GLY A 95 12.21 -10.06 6.51
C GLY A 95 12.84 -9.26 7.65
N ARG A 96 12.59 -7.95 7.72
CA ARG A 96 12.95 -7.12 8.87
C ARG A 96 12.35 -7.67 10.16
N GLY A 97 11.05 -8.00 10.14
CA GLY A 97 10.34 -8.49 11.32
C GLY A 97 10.90 -9.82 11.86
N LEU A 98 11.35 -10.70 10.97
CA LEU A 98 12.05 -11.94 11.33
C LEU A 98 13.45 -11.65 11.89
N TYR A 99 14.24 -10.81 11.22
CA TYR A 99 15.63 -10.53 11.61
C TYR A 99 15.74 -9.83 12.98
N TYR A 100 14.86 -8.86 13.27
CA TYR A 100 14.88 -8.11 14.53
C TYR A 100 13.94 -8.69 15.61
N GLY A 101 13.37 -9.88 15.40
CA GLY A 101 12.46 -10.49 16.39
C GLY A 101 11.14 -9.74 16.61
N SER A 102 10.70 -8.91 15.66
CA SER A 102 9.46 -8.13 15.81
C SER A 102 8.19 -8.98 15.86
N TYR A 103 8.26 -10.26 15.42
CA TYR A 103 7.17 -11.22 15.57
C TYR A 103 6.81 -11.53 17.04
N LEU A 104 7.66 -11.15 18.01
CA LEU A 104 7.34 -11.23 19.43
C LEU A 104 6.16 -10.31 19.82
N TYR A 105 5.88 -9.25 19.04
CA TYR A 105 4.64 -8.48 19.12
C TYR A 105 3.50 -9.25 18.45
N LYS A 106 3.01 -10.31 19.12
CA LYS A 106 2.11 -11.33 18.56
C LYS A 106 0.88 -10.77 17.86
N GLU A 107 0.18 -9.82 18.47
CA GLU A 107 -1.03 -9.25 17.87
C GLU A 107 -0.70 -8.48 16.57
N THR A 108 0.33 -7.63 16.59
CA THR A 108 0.80 -6.90 15.40
C THR A 108 1.25 -7.85 14.30
N TRP A 109 1.95 -8.93 14.67
CA TRP A 109 2.41 -9.95 13.74
C TRP A 109 1.25 -10.71 13.10
N ASN A 110 0.28 -11.18 13.89
CA ASN A 110 -0.88 -11.91 13.40
C ASN A 110 -1.75 -11.05 12.47
N VAL A 111 -1.96 -9.77 12.81
CA VAL A 111 -2.62 -8.81 11.89
C VAL A 111 -1.80 -8.65 10.61
N GLY A 112 -0.46 -8.57 10.71
CA GLY A 112 0.42 -8.54 9.54
C GLY A 112 0.29 -9.77 8.63
N VAL A 113 0.14 -10.97 9.19
CA VAL A 113 -0.12 -12.20 8.42
C VAL A 113 -1.49 -12.12 7.72
N VAL A 114 -2.54 -11.66 8.41
CA VAL A 114 -3.85 -11.45 7.79
C VAL A 114 -3.77 -10.43 6.65
N LEU A 115 -3.06 -9.31 6.85
CA LEU A 115 -2.86 -8.30 5.80
C LEU A 115 -2.11 -8.85 4.59
N LEU A 116 -1.10 -9.70 4.80
CA LEU A 116 -0.42 -10.40 3.71
C LEU A 116 -1.42 -11.29 2.94
N LEU A 117 -2.21 -12.10 3.64
CA LEU A 117 -3.16 -13.02 3.01
C LEU A 117 -4.29 -12.29 2.27
N LEU A 118 -4.72 -11.11 2.74
CA LEU A 118 -5.70 -10.28 2.05
C LEU A 118 -5.11 -9.56 0.82
N MET A 119 -3.79 -9.38 0.77
CA MET A 119 -3.09 -8.78 -0.35
C MET A 119 -2.77 -9.80 -1.47
N MET A 120 -2.64 -11.09 -1.11
CA MET A 120 -2.41 -12.20 -2.04
C MET A 120 -3.67 -12.53 -2.85
#